data_AF-A0A918F701-F1
#
_entry.id   AF-A0A918F701-F1
#
_cell.length_a   1.000
_cell.length_b   1.000
_cell.length_c   1.000
_cell.angle_alpha   90.00
_cell.angle_beta   90.00
_cell.angle_gamma   90.00
#
_symmetry.space_group_name_H-M   'P 1'
#
loop_
_entity.id
_entity.type
_entity.pdbx_description
1 polymer ?
#
loop_
_entity_poly.entity_id
_entity_poly.type
_entity_poly.pdbx_seq_one_letter_code
_entity_poly.pdbx_strand_id
1 'polypeptide(L)'
;MHTILKSLTVLSTAAALFAASANAQTMMMHAGTFHALGAPTSGTATISEAGGKVTLKLSALKTEPGPGLQVWLYQAAAPAKGTPDATIAKGKYVKVGELKKFSGTFTFTAPAGTKLNTYKSVVLWCADVKTAFAAADLQ
;
A
#
# COMPACT_ATOMS: atom_id res chain seq x y z
N MET A 1 -79.79 1.57 -7.05
CA MET A 1 -79.47 0.15 -6.87
C MET A 1 -78.14 -0.13 -7.57
N HIS A 2 -77.15 -0.62 -6.82
CA HIS A 2 -75.86 -1.21 -7.23
C HIS A 2 -74.82 -0.29 -7.93
N THR A 3 -73.76 0.23 -7.30
CA THR A 3 -72.59 -0.37 -6.57
C THR A 3 -71.35 -0.54 -7.49
N ILE A 4 -70.35 0.34 -7.28
CA ILE A 4 -68.89 0.13 -7.26
C ILE A 4 -68.18 -0.42 -8.52
N LEU A 5 -67.35 0.41 -9.17
CA LEU A 5 -66.16 -0.06 -9.87
C LEU A 5 -64.92 0.11 -8.98
N LYS A 6 -64.30 -1.04 -8.69
CA LYS A 6 -63.06 -1.22 -7.92
C LYS A 6 -61.86 -0.67 -8.70
N SER A 7 -61.12 0.26 -8.10
CA SER A 7 -59.72 0.49 -8.43
C SER A 7 -58.92 -0.79 -8.10
N LEU A 8 -58.10 -1.26 -9.04
CA LEU A 8 -57.11 -2.29 -8.77
C LEU A 8 -55.70 -1.78 -9.12
N THR A 9 -54.78 -2.20 -8.27
CA THR A 9 -53.51 -1.57 -7.96
C THR A 9 -52.34 -2.33 -8.62
N VAL A 10 -51.25 -1.59 -8.83
CA VAL A 10 -49.83 -1.97 -9.00
C VAL A 10 -49.43 -3.11 -9.94
N LEU A 11 -48.54 -2.78 -10.90
CA LEU A 11 -47.54 -3.72 -11.40
C LEU A 11 -46.18 -3.35 -10.78
N SER A 12 -45.87 -3.96 -9.64
CA SER A 12 -44.53 -3.94 -9.04
C SER A 12 -43.64 -4.91 -9.80
N THR A 13 -42.76 -4.41 -10.66
CA THR A 13 -41.61 -5.17 -11.17
C THR A 13 -40.54 -5.26 -10.09
N ALA A 14 -40.62 -6.32 -9.29
CA ALA A 14 -39.57 -6.70 -8.36
C ALA A 14 -38.48 -7.51 -9.08
N ALA A 15 -37.25 -7.33 -8.57
CA ALA A 15 -36.14 -8.29 -8.60
C ALA A 15 -35.31 -8.42 -9.89
N ALA A 16 -34.39 -7.47 -10.12
CA ALA A 16 -33.19 -7.75 -10.93
C ALA A 16 -31.99 -6.83 -10.64
N LEU A 17 -31.62 -6.53 -9.39
CA LEU A 17 -30.32 -5.85 -9.09
C LEU A 17 -29.63 -6.30 -7.78
N PHE A 18 -30.01 -7.45 -7.21
CA PHE A 18 -29.37 -7.98 -5.97
C PHE A 18 -28.17 -8.91 -6.22
N ALA A 19 -27.42 -8.72 -7.31
CA ALA A 19 -26.22 -9.52 -7.62
C ALA A 19 -24.94 -8.69 -7.83
N ALA A 20 -24.93 -7.44 -7.38
CA ALA A 20 -23.68 -6.76 -7.05
C ALA A 20 -23.43 -6.85 -5.55
N SER A 21 -23.44 -8.08 -5.01
CA SER A 21 -22.58 -8.40 -3.88
C SER A 21 -21.15 -8.31 -4.42
N ALA A 22 -20.70 -7.08 -4.67
CA ALA A 22 -19.29 -6.75 -4.74
C ALA A 22 -18.73 -7.38 -3.49
N ASN A 23 -17.92 -8.42 -3.71
CA ASN A 23 -17.09 -9.03 -2.68
C ASN A 23 -16.42 -7.87 -1.95
N ALA A 24 -17.02 -7.43 -0.84
CA ALA A 24 -16.40 -6.57 0.14
C ALA A 24 -15.39 -7.45 0.86
N GLN A 25 -14.41 -7.95 0.09
CA GLN A 25 -13.22 -8.56 0.62
C GLN A 25 -12.66 -7.50 1.54
N THR A 26 -12.60 -7.84 2.83
CA THR A 26 -11.96 -7.05 3.85
C THR A 26 -10.56 -6.70 3.35
N MET A 27 -10.42 -5.49 2.82
CA MET A 27 -9.14 -5.00 2.33
C MET A 27 -8.32 -4.69 3.55
N MET A 28 -7.43 -5.62 3.92
CA MET A 28 -6.42 -5.32 4.93
C MET A 28 -5.51 -4.25 4.36
N MET A 29 -5.28 -3.21 5.16
CA MET A 29 -4.48 -2.07 4.76
C MET A 29 -3.69 -1.57 5.96
N HIS A 30 -2.39 -1.34 5.74
CA HIS A 30 -1.54 -0.62 6.68
C HIS A 30 -0.92 0.59 5.99
N ALA A 31 -0.69 1.65 6.74
CA ALA A 31 -0.11 2.88 6.19
C ALA A 31 0.90 3.53 7.13
N GLY A 32 1.74 4.38 6.56
CA GLY A 32 2.80 5.11 7.25
C GLY A 32 3.22 6.38 6.52
N THR A 33 3.80 7.31 7.26
CA THR A 33 4.44 8.51 6.69
C THR A 33 5.95 8.31 6.64
N PHE A 34 6.60 8.74 5.57
CA PHE A 34 8.05 8.68 5.48
C PHE A 34 8.72 9.67 6.43
N HIS A 35 9.71 9.20 7.18
CA HIS A 35 10.73 10.03 7.82
C HIS A 35 12.08 9.85 7.14
N ALA A 36 12.85 10.94 7.11
CA ALA A 36 14.18 10.95 6.54
C ALA A 36 15.19 10.19 7.43
N LEU A 37 16.06 9.43 6.78
CA LEU A 37 17.22 8.78 7.39
C LEU A 37 18.49 9.42 6.82
N GLY A 38 19.00 8.89 5.71
CA GLY A 38 20.17 9.40 4.99
C GLY A 38 19.86 10.52 3.99
N ALA A 39 18.59 10.69 3.58
CA ALA A 39 18.19 11.73 2.63
C ALA A 39 16.83 12.37 2.99
N PRO A 40 16.64 13.69 2.79
CA PRO A 40 15.35 14.35 2.90
C PRO A 40 14.29 13.62 2.09
N THR A 41 13.22 13.18 2.75
CA THR A 41 12.13 12.44 2.11
C THR A 41 10.81 12.78 2.77
N SER A 42 9.75 12.90 1.97
CA SER A 42 8.37 13.07 2.43
C SER A 42 7.39 12.25 1.58
N GLY A 43 6.15 12.16 2.05
CA GLY A 43 5.08 11.37 1.43
C GLY A 43 4.62 10.23 2.34
N THR A 44 3.77 9.36 1.82
CA THR A 44 3.23 8.22 2.57
C THR A 44 3.43 6.90 1.83
N ALA A 45 3.45 5.83 2.59
CA ALA A 45 3.39 4.45 2.13
C ALA A 45 2.07 3.82 2.58
N THR A 46 1.43 3.06 1.71
CA THR A 46 0.23 2.28 2.01
C THR A 46 0.37 0.91 1.40
N ILE A 47 0.31 -0.13 2.22
CA ILE A 47 0.20 -1.50 1.73
C ILE A 47 -1.25 -1.97 1.85
N SER A 48 -1.75 -2.63 0.81
CA SER A 48 -3.09 -3.22 0.80
C SER A 48 -3.06 -4.63 0.23
N GLU A 49 -3.98 -5.48 0.69
CA GLU A 49 -4.15 -6.82 0.16
C GLU A 49 -5.56 -7.01 -0.41
N ALA A 50 -5.61 -7.45 -1.67
CA ALA A 50 -6.85 -7.76 -2.37
C ALA A 50 -6.66 -9.07 -3.15
N GLY A 51 -7.54 -10.05 -2.95
CA GLY A 51 -7.46 -11.33 -3.65
C GLY A 51 -6.12 -12.06 -3.48
N GLY A 52 -5.48 -11.96 -2.30
CA GLY A 52 -4.17 -12.56 -2.00
C GLY A 52 -2.98 -11.86 -2.66
N LYS A 53 -3.19 -10.70 -3.29
CA LYS A 53 -2.12 -9.87 -3.86
C LYS A 53 -1.87 -8.66 -2.96
N VAL A 54 -0.64 -8.52 -2.49
CA VAL A 54 -0.17 -7.34 -1.76
C VAL A 54 0.32 -6.27 -2.73
N THR A 55 -0.19 -5.06 -2.58
CA THR A 55 0.19 -3.88 -3.34
C THR A 55 0.74 -2.82 -2.40
N LEU A 56 1.86 -2.20 -2.76
CA LEU A 56 2.43 -1.03 -2.07
C LEU A 56 2.18 0.21 -2.93
N LYS A 57 1.55 1.23 -2.36
CA LYS A 57 1.42 2.55 -2.95
C LYS A 57 2.26 3.55 -2.16
N LEU A 58 3.12 4.28 -2.86
CA LEU A 58 3.81 5.47 -2.35
C LEU A 58 3.06 6.70 -2.88
N SER A 59 2.58 7.58 -2.00
CA SER A 59 1.78 8.75 -2.40
C SER A 59 2.49 10.04 -2.06
N ALA A 60 2.47 10.99 -3.01
CA ALA A 60 3.14 12.29 -2.88
C ALA A 60 4.59 12.15 -2.39
N LEU A 61 5.27 11.10 -2.86
CA LEU A 61 6.67 10.87 -2.53
C LEU A 61 7.49 12.03 -3.07
N LYS A 62 8.41 12.55 -2.27
CA LYS A 62 9.48 13.44 -2.70
C LYS A 62 10.75 13.03 -1.97
N THR A 63 11.81 12.72 -2.71
CA THR A 63 13.12 12.32 -2.17
C THR A 63 14.24 12.85 -3.07
N GLU A 64 15.48 12.72 -2.62
CA GLU A 64 16.64 13.08 -3.44
C GLU A 64 16.94 12.01 -4.50
N PRO A 65 17.55 12.39 -5.63
CA PRO A 65 18.05 11.43 -6.61
C PRO A 65 19.07 10.47 -5.99
N GLY A 66 18.95 9.19 -6.34
CA GLY A 66 19.95 8.17 -6.01
C GLY A 66 20.14 7.22 -7.20
N PRO A 67 21.38 6.78 -7.49
CA PRO A 67 21.70 5.99 -8.68
C PRO A 67 20.99 4.62 -8.74
N GLY A 68 20.61 4.07 -7.58
CA GLY A 68 19.98 2.75 -7.47
C GLY A 68 18.97 2.66 -6.34
N LEU A 69 18.00 3.58 -6.28
CA LEU A 69 16.95 3.55 -5.26
C LEU A 69 15.98 2.39 -5.47
N GLN A 70 15.84 1.59 -4.42
CA GLN A 70 14.97 0.44 -4.31
C GLN A 70 13.92 0.68 -3.23
N VAL A 71 12.75 0.09 -3.43
CA VAL A 71 11.65 0.11 -2.45
C VAL A 71 11.54 -1.27 -1.83
N TRP A 72 11.68 -1.32 -0.50
CA TRP A 72 11.68 -2.55 0.27
C TRP A 72 10.48 -2.59 1.22
N LEU A 73 9.83 -3.75 1.33
CA LEU A 73 9.01 -4.10 2.48
C LEU A 73 9.91 -4.73 3.55
N TYR A 74 9.93 -4.17 4.76
CA TYR A 74 10.85 -4.54 5.83
C TYR A 74 10.09 -5.17 7.01
N GLN A 75 10.60 -6.29 7.55
CA GLN A 75 9.89 -7.06 8.59
C GLN A 75 10.04 -6.50 10.01
N ALA A 76 10.92 -5.51 10.21
CA ALA A 76 11.07 -4.81 11.48
C ALA A 76 10.48 -3.39 11.39
N ALA A 77 10.31 -2.76 12.55
CA ALA A 77 9.97 -1.35 12.63
C ALA A 77 10.98 -0.52 11.82
N ALA A 78 10.56 0.67 11.40
CA ALA A 78 11.43 1.54 10.64
C ALA A 78 12.73 1.80 11.43
N PRO A 79 13.88 1.84 10.74
CA PRO A 79 15.14 2.20 11.39
C PRO A 79 15.02 3.59 12.01
N ALA A 80 15.62 3.77 13.19
CA ALA A 80 15.83 5.10 13.74
C ALA A 80 16.88 5.84 12.89
N LYS A 81 16.79 7.16 12.84
CA LYS A 81 17.84 7.99 12.19
C LYS A 81 19.20 7.67 12.81
N GLY A 82 20.21 7.47 11.97
CA GLY A 82 21.56 7.09 12.40
C GLY A 82 21.75 5.59 12.65
N THR A 83 20.73 4.75 12.41
CA THR A 83 20.92 3.29 12.38
C THR A 83 21.96 2.95 11.30
N PRO A 84 23.00 2.14 11.62
CA PRO A 84 23.99 1.76 10.63
C PRO A 84 23.37 1.00 9.46
N ASP A 85 23.76 1.36 8.24
CA ASP A 85 23.24 0.76 7.01
C ASP A 85 23.46 -0.76 6.93
N ALA A 86 24.59 -1.24 7.46
CA ALA A 86 24.88 -2.66 7.55
C ALA A 86 23.87 -3.42 8.44
N THR A 87 23.26 -2.76 9.43
CA THR A 87 22.21 -3.35 10.28
C THR A 87 20.91 -3.47 9.49
N ILE A 88 20.55 -2.44 8.72
CA ILE A 88 19.35 -2.42 7.88
C ILE A 88 19.45 -3.50 6.79
N ALA A 89 20.59 -3.59 6.11
CA ALA A 89 20.84 -4.57 5.05
C ALA A 89 20.84 -6.03 5.52
N LYS A 90 21.12 -6.30 6.81
CA LYS A 90 21.06 -7.65 7.41
C LYS A 90 19.65 -8.05 7.85
N GLY A 91 18.70 -7.12 7.89
CA GLY A 91 17.33 -7.41 8.25
C GLY A 91 16.58 -8.24 7.20
N LYS A 92 15.39 -8.71 7.55
CA LYS A 92 14.53 -9.45 6.61
C LYS A 92 13.68 -8.46 5.80
N TYR A 93 13.81 -8.53 4.48
CA TYR A 93 13.11 -7.63 3.56
C TYR A 93 12.74 -8.29 2.24
N VAL A 94 11.84 -7.66 1.51
CA VAL A 94 11.52 -7.97 0.11
C VAL A 94 11.61 -6.70 -0.73
N LYS A 95 12.40 -6.74 -1.81
CA LYS A 95 12.41 -5.69 -2.83
C LYS A 95 11.14 -5.80 -3.67
N VAL A 96 10.35 -4.72 -3.72
CA VAL A 96 9.13 -4.66 -4.56
C VAL A 96 9.32 -3.88 -5.84
N GLY A 97 10.40 -3.10 -5.95
CA GLY A 97 10.73 -2.39 -7.18
C GLY A 97 11.86 -1.39 -7.00
N GLU A 98 12.09 -0.62 -8.06
CA GLU A 98 13.08 0.44 -8.15
C GLU A 98 12.38 1.78 -8.44
N LEU A 99 12.89 2.86 -7.84
CA LEU A 99 12.43 4.21 -8.08
C LEU A 99 13.21 4.82 -9.24
N LYS A 100 12.52 5.01 -10.37
CA LYS A 100 13.06 5.68 -11.57
C LYS A 100 12.82 7.18 -11.58
N LYS A 101 11.96 7.67 -10.68
CA LYS A 101 11.66 9.08 -10.46
C LYS A 101 11.64 9.32 -8.95
N PHE A 102 12.02 10.53 -8.55
CA PHE A 102 12.22 10.90 -7.14
C PHE A 102 11.09 11.80 -6.60
N SER A 103 10.04 12.00 -7.40
CA SER A 103 8.84 12.72 -7.00
C SER A 103 7.61 12.11 -7.68
N GLY A 104 6.52 11.95 -6.94
CA GLY A 104 5.21 11.53 -7.46
C GLY A 104 4.54 10.41 -6.67
N THR A 105 3.62 9.72 -7.33
CA THR A 105 2.90 8.57 -6.77
C THR A 105 3.32 7.32 -7.54
N PHE A 106 3.63 6.26 -6.81
CA PHE A 106 4.15 5.00 -7.35
C PHE A 106 3.38 3.84 -6.78
N THR A 107 3.16 2.80 -7.58
CA THR A 107 2.50 1.58 -7.14
C THR A 107 3.37 0.40 -7.53
N PHE A 108 3.59 -0.50 -6.57
CA PHE A 108 4.38 -1.71 -6.71
C PHE A 108 3.53 -2.91 -6.31
N THR A 109 3.68 -4.01 -7.04
CA THR A 109 3.09 -5.30 -6.66
C THR A 109 4.17 -6.12 -5.96
N ALA A 110 3.87 -6.62 -4.76
CA ALA A 110 4.80 -7.51 -4.07
C ALA A 110 4.82 -8.91 -4.74
N PRO A 111 5.91 -9.69 -4.57
CA PRO A 111 5.96 -11.06 -5.04
C PRO A 111 4.79 -11.92 -4.52
N ALA A 112 4.39 -12.94 -5.29
CA ALA A 112 3.34 -13.86 -4.89
C ALA A 112 3.66 -14.53 -3.54
N GLY A 113 2.64 -14.73 -2.69
CA GLY A 113 2.81 -15.30 -1.35
C GLY A 113 3.32 -14.32 -0.29
N THR A 114 3.54 -13.05 -0.63
CA THR A 114 3.80 -11.97 0.35
C THR A 114 2.61 -11.86 1.30
N LYS A 115 2.86 -11.96 2.61
CA LYS A 115 1.84 -11.78 3.66
C LYS A 115 1.90 -10.36 4.22
N LEU A 116 0.81 -9.60 4.10
CA LEU A 116 0.74 -8.19 4.48
C LEU A 116 1.21 -7.94 5.93
N ASN A 117 0.70 -8.72 6.90
CA ASN A 117 0.97 -8.52 8.34
C ASN A 117 2.41 -8.82 8.78
N THR A 118 3.23 -9.43 7.90
CA THR A 118 4.64 -9.74 8.16
C THR A 118 5.53 -8.50 8.11
N TYR A 119 5.11 -7.45 7.41
CA TYR A 119 5.92 -6.24 7.21
C TYR A 119 5.47 -5.14 8.15
N LYS A 120 6.45 -4.44 8.72
CA LYS A 120 6.24 -3.39 9.74
C LYS A 120 6.70 -2.02 9.28
N SER A 121 7.49 -1.95 8.21
CA SER A 121 7.87 -0.69 7.59
C SER A 121 8.17 -0.84 6.10
N VAL A 122 8.21 0.31 5.42
CA VAL A 122 8.73 0.45 4.06
C VAL A 122 10.04 1.20 4.14
N VAL A 123 11.07 0.74 3.42
CA VAL A 123 12.40 1.37 3.40
C VAL A 123 12.75 1.76 1.96
N LEU A 124 13.24 2.99 1.76
CA LEU A 124 13.89 3.41 0.53
C LEU A 124 15.39 3.18 0.68
N TRP A 125 15.91 2.17 -0.02
CA TRP A 125 17.31 1.76 0.06
C TRP A 125 18.05 2.11 -1.23
N CYS A 126 19.19 2.80 -1.13
CA CYS A 126 20.08 2.98 -2.27
C CYS A 126 21.09 1.83 -2.33
N ALA A 127 20.99 0.99 -3.34
CA ALA A 127 21.82 -0.21 -3.47
C ALA A 127 23.30 0.10 -3.77
N ASP A 128 23.57 1.14 -4.57
CA ASP A 128 24.93 1.43 -5.04
C ASP A 128 25.82 2.00 -3.94
N VAL A 129 25.27 2.91 -3.12
CA VAL A 129 25.97 3.50 -1.97
C VAL A 129 25.64 2.81 -0.65
N LYS A 130 24.80 1.76 -0.69
CA LYS A 130 24.40 0.92 0.44
C LYS A 130 23.89 1.73 1.64
N THR A 131 22.92 2.62 1.42
CA THR A 131 22.36 3.45 2.49
C THR A 131 20.85 3.54 2.46
N ALA A 132 20.23 3.69 3.63
CA ALA A 132 18.79 3.94 3.74
C ALA A 132 18.48 5.43 3.63
N PHE A 133 17.70 5.82 2.62
CA PHE A 133 17.29 7.21 2.41
C PHE A 133 16.21 7.62 3.40
N ALA A 134 15.19 6.76 3.55
CA ALA A 134 14.02 7.03 4.36
C ALA A 134 13.29 5.73 4.71
N ALA A 135 12.40 5.82 5.70
CA ALA A 135 11.52 4.72 6.05
C ALA A 135 10.14 5.23 6.48
N ALA A 136 9.13 4.38 6.41
CA ALA A 136 7.77 4.65 6.88
C ALA A 136 7.27 3.46 7.72
N ASP A 137 6.91 3.71 8.97
CA ASP A 137 6.30 2.70 9.85
C ASP A 137 4.86 2.41 9.44
N LEU A 138 4.52 1.12 9.30
CA LEU A 138 3.20 0.68 8.87
C LEU A 138 2.34 0.37 10.10
N GLN A 139 1.19 1.04 10.18
CA GLN A 139 0.19 0.90 11.23
C GLN A 139 -1.11 0.34 10.68
#